data_AF-L0DN71-F1
#
_entry.id   AF-L0DN71-F1
#
_cell.length_a   1.000
_cell.length_b   1.000
_cell.length_c   1.000
_cell.angle_alpha   90.00
_cell.angle_beta   90.00
_cell.angle_gamma   90.00
#
_symmetry.space_group_name_H-M   'P 1'
#
loop_
_entity.id
_entity.type
_entity.pdbx_description
1 polymer ?
#
loop_
_entity_poly.entity_id
_entity_poly.type
_entity_poly.pdbx_seq_one_letter_code
_entity_poly.pdbx_strand_id
1 'polypeptide(L)'
;MVEIPSPDEEKENVDLGWLTSDEPKATSRKAVPTPPPIASEGSYEIEGLDPLAEEGEDSPVVPPIPEPVPRPRKAQPADRPETRSNAKPGTVDEVWSRWAEWGPDVIRLVVVAGVLLVLLYLTLTSLMFKTAFLILVGGGIGLLLLSYPLFITMERPIRITPEQAAKDYYAALSHSVPHIRRMWLLLSSDGRSSRFFHSFNEFNTYWNEKLNSLKPAKGGRFNPLLFSVQDFKSEKSAGLTHLEAKFTLQVQERDQPTSPGRTFPVTVRLVKGPDKMWYLEDGTMPEARA
;
A
#
# COMPACT_ATOMS: atom_id res chain seq x y z
N MET A 1 4.51 -57.40 -1.00
CA MET A 1 3.32 -56.55 -1.25
C MET A 1 3.21 -55.59 -0.09
N VAL A 2 3.11 -54.30 -0.37
CA VAL A 2 2.91 -53.23 0.63
C VAL A 2 1.89 -52.28 0.01
N GLU A 3 0.78 -52.07 0.69
CA GLU A 3 -0.23 -51.10 0.25
C GLU A 3 0.22 -49.69 0.63
N ILE A 4 0.01 -48.74 -0.28
CA ILE A 4 0.24 -47.32 -0.05
C ILE A 4 -1.16 -46.68 0.04
N PRO A 5 -1.56 -46.08 1.17
CA PRO A 5 -2.85 -45.40 1.27
C PRO A 5 -2.86 -44.17 0.35
N SER A 6 -4.01 -43.91 -0.27
CA SER A 6 -4.23 -42.68 -1.03
C SER A 6 -4.26 -41.47 -0.08
N PRO A 7 -3.72 -40.30 -0.46
CA PRO A 7 -4.05 -39.05 0.22
C PRO A 7 -5.50 -38.65 -0.08
N ASP A 8 -6.20 -38.12 0.92
CA ASP A 8 -7.55 -37.56 0.76
C ASP A 8 -7.50 -36.15 0.14
N GLU A 9 -8.43 -35.85 -0.76
CA GLU A 9 -8.57 -34.52 -1.35
C GLU A 9 -9.40 -33.59 -0.44
N GLU A 10 -8.79 -32.96 0.55
CA GLU A 10 -9.40 -31.81 1.26
C GLU A 10 -9.47 -30.58 0.34
N LYS A 11 -10.50 -30.54 -0.52
CA LYS A 11 -10.85 -29.39 -1.36
C LYS A 11 -11.52 -28.29 -0.53
N GLU A 12 -10.69 -27.46 0.10
CA GLU A 12 -11.12 -26.21 0.74
C GLU A 12 -11.70 -25.24 -0.32
N ASN A 13 -13.02 -25.31 -0.52
CA ASN A 13 -13.74 -24.43 -1.44
C ASN A 13 -13.89 -23.02 -0.84
N VAL A 14 -12.86 -22.19 -0.99
CA VAL A 14 -12.92 -20.76 -0.69
C VAL A 14 -13.86 -20.07 -1.69
N ASP A 15 -14.99 -19.56 -1.20
CA ASP A 15 -16.01 -18.92 -2.04
C ASP A 15 -15.52 -17.58 -2.64
N LEU A 16 -15.27 -17.60 -3.94
CA LEU A 16 -14.82 -16.46 -4.74
C LEU A 16 -15.97 -15.64 -5.36
N GLY A 17 -17.24 -15.94 -5.06
CA GLY A 17 -18.41 -15.30 -5.68
C GLY A 17 -18.49 -13.78 -5.52
N TRP A 18 -17.79 -13.20 -4.54
CA TRP A 18 -17.70 -11.75 -4.33
C TRP A 18 -16.70 -11.04 -5.25
N LEU A 19 -15.81 -11.77 -5.94
CA LEU A 19 -14.72 -11.19 -6.73
C LEU A 19 -15.15 -10.71 -8.14
N THR A 20 -16.35 -11.10 -8.60
CA THR A 20 -16.83 -10.90 -9.98
C THR A 20 -18.10 -10.05 -10.11
N SER A 21 -18.67 -9.58 -9.00
CA SER A 21 -19.95 -8.84 -8.98
C SER A 21 -19.73 -7.33 -9.14
N ASP A 22 -19.63 -6.86 -10.39
CA ASP A 22 -19.42 -5.44 -10.72
C ASP A 22 -20.54 -4.90 -11.64
N GLU A 23 -21.73 -4.62 -11.07
CA GLU A 23 -22.82 -3.87 -11.71
C GLU A 23 -23.49 -2.86 -10.75
N PRO A 24 -23.80 -1.62 -11.21
CA PRO A 24 -24.34 -0.57 -10.34
C PRO A 24 -25.88 -0.59 -10.25
N LYS A 25 -26.42 -0.99 -9.09
CA LYS A 25 -27.89 -0.98 -8.89
C LYS A 25 -28.42 0.44 -8.62
N ALA A 26 -29.18 0.97 -9.57
CA ALA A 26 -29.77 2.32 -9.50
C ALA A 26 -30.77 2.50 -8.35
N THR A 27 -30.92 3.75 -7.89
CA THR A 27 -31.64 4.11 -6.66
C THR A 27 -33.16 4.07 -6.76
N SER A 28 -33.83 3.66 -5.67
CA SER A 28 -35.17 4.14 -5.34
C SER A 28 -35.34 4.39 -3.83
N ARG A 29 -36.12 5.41 -3.47
CA ARG A 29 -36.57 5.77 -2.10
C ARG A 29 -37.94 5.08 -1.86
N LYS A 30 -38.48 4.78 -0.68
CA LYS A 30 -38.35 5.18 0.76
C LYS A 30 -38.94 3.99 1.60
N ALA A 31 -39.12 3.92 2.93
CA ALA A 31 -38.87 4.77 4.11
C ALA A 31 -38.97 3.95 5.43
N VAL A 32 -38.05 4.20 6.38
CA VAL A 32 -38.29 4.38 7.85
C VAL A 32 -38.77 3.17 8.71
N PRO A 33 -38.36 3.03 10.02
CA PRO A 33 -38.39 1.74 10.75
C PRO A 33 -39.20 1.69 12.07
N THR A 34 -39.30 0.49 12.67
CA THR A 34 -39.89 0.21 14.01
C THR A 34 -39.09 -0.92 14.74
N PRO A 35 -38.92 -0.91 16.09
CA PRO A 35 -38.04 -1.85 16.83
C PRO A 35 -38.76 -3.12 17.40
N PRO A 36 -38.06 -4.09 18.04
CA PRO A 36 -38.58 -5.44 18.30
C PRO A 36 -39.26 -5.66 19.67
N PRO A 37 -40.07 -6.73 19.82
CA PRO A 37 -40.64 -7.18 21.10
C PRO A 37 -39.73 -8.13 21.89
N ILE A 38 -39.94 -8.23 23.21
CA ILE A 38 -39.32 -9.21 24.12
C ILE A 38 -40.43 -9.96 24.88
N ALA A 39 -40.43 -11.29 24.78
CA ALA A 39 -41.06 -12.28 25.68
C ALA A 39 -40.40 -13.64 25.33
N SER A 40 -39.86 -14.48 26.23
CA SER A 40 -40.17 -14.90 27.61
C SER A 40 -41.04 -16.17 27.69
N GLU A 41 -40.61 -17.07 28.59
CA GLU A 41 -41.23 -18.33 29.04
C GLU A 41 -41.32 -19.53 28.07
N GLY A 42 -41.33 -20.74 28.67
CA GLY A 42 -41.02 -22.02 28.02
C GLY A 42 -39.98 -22.85 28.78
N SER A 43 -40.02 -22.94 30.12
CA SER A 43 -40.83 -23.90 30.89
C SER A 43 -40.42 -25.38 30.70
N TYR A 44 -39.59 -25.90 31.61
CA TYR A 44 -39.62 -27.30 32.02
C TYR A 44 -39.37 -27.41 33.53
N GLU A 45 -40.13 -28.29 34.16
CA GLU A 45 -40.34 -28.41 35.60
C GLU A 45 -40.18 -29.89 35.97
N ILE A 46 -39.41 -30.19 37.02
CA ILE A 46 -39.21 -31.56 37.52
C ILE A 46 -39.16 -31.52 39.06
N GLU A 47 -40.07 -32.24 39.69
CA GLU A 47 -40.12 -32.52 41.14
C GLU A 47 -38.89 -33.38 41.55
N GLY A 48 -38.34 -33.33 42.76
CA GLY A 48 -38.75 -32.65 43.98
C GLY A 48 -38.63 -33.61 45.18
N LEU A 49 -38.06 -33.17 46.32
CA LEU A 49 -38.28 -33.75 47.65
C LEU A 49 -37.59 -32.90 48.75
N ASP A 50 -38.31 -32.66 49.83
CA ASP A 50 -37.89 -32.07 51.11
C ASP A 50 -37.99 -33.17 52.21
N PRO A 51 -37.63 -32.97 53.51
CA PRO A 51 -36.78 -31.94 54.12
C PRO A 51 -35.76 -32.53 55.15
N LEU A 52 -35.00 -31.69 55.85
CA LEU A 52 -34.85 -31.59 57.33
C LEU A 52 -33.57 -30.85 57.78
N ALA A 53 -33.46 -30.53 59.08
CA ALA A 53 -32.47 -29.60 59.64
C ALA A 53 -31.84 -30.08 60.97
N GLU A 54 -30.62 -29.60 61.25
CA GLU A 54 -29.86 -29.50 62.52
C GLU A 54 -28.90 -28.30 62.31
N GLU A 55 -28.90 -27.21 63.11
CA GLU A 55 -28.42 -26.99 64.50
C GLU A 55 -26.88 -26.84 64.67
N GLY A 56 -26.47 -25.86 65.50
CA GLY A 56 -25.07 -25.46 65.78
C GLY A 56 -24.52 -24.35 64.84
N GLU A 57 -23.61 -23.46 65.27
CA GLU A 57 -23.04 -23.19 66.60
C GLU A 57 -22.47 -21.74 66.69
N ASP A 58 -21.83 -21.38 67.82
CA ASP A 58 -21.50 -20.01 68.27
C ASP A 58 -20.65 -19.08 67.36
N SER A 59 -20.76 -17.77 67.64
CA SER A 59 -19.96 -16.68 67.02
C SER A 59 -18.70 -16.28 67.83
N PRO A 60 -17.50 -16.29 67.24
CA PRO A 60 -16.31 -15.66 67.81
C PRO A 60 -16.20 -14.16 67.46
N VAL A 61 -15.76 -13.34 68.41
CA VAL A 61 -15.57 -11.88 68.23
C VAL A 61 -14.34 -11.56 67.37
N VAL A 62 -14.51 -10.73 66.33
CA VAL A 62 -13.42 -10.24 65.47
C VAL A 62 -12.91 -8.88 65.99
N PRO A 63 -11.59 -8.70 66.23
CA PRO A 63 -11.01 -7.44 66.67
C PRO A 63 -10.96 -6.37 65.55
N PRO A 64 -10.89 -5.07 65.90
CA PRO A 64 -10.95 -3.98 64.92
C PRO A 64 -9.74 -3.92 63.98
N ILE A 65 -10.01 -3.52 62.74
CA ILE A 65 -9.03 -3.45 61.63
C ILE A 65 -8.14 -2.19 61.77
N PRO A 66 -6.80 -2.30 61.64
CA PRO A 66 -5.90 -1.14 61.64
C PRO A 66 -6.09 -0.20 60.44
N GLU A 67 -5.87 1.10 60.65
CA GLU A 67 -6.03 2.13 59.62
C GLU A 67 -5.01 2.00 58.46
N PRO A 68 -5.40 2.31 57.20
CA PRO A 68 -4.53 2.14 56.04
C PRO A 68 -3.45 3.22 55.91
N VAL A 69 -2.19 2.78 55.81
CA VAL A 69 -1.02 3.65 55.58
C VAL A 69 -1.16 4.47 54.29
N PRO A 70 -0.90 5.80 54.30
CA PRO A 70 -1.02 6.64 53.11
C PRO A 70 0.01 6.26 52.02
N ARG A 71 -0.48 5.96 50.81
CA ARG A 71 0.38 5.62 49.67
C ARG A 71 1.11 6.87 49.15
N PRO A 72 2.40 6.77 48.76
CA PRO A 72 3.10 7.89 48.15
C PRO A 72 2.47 8.27 46.80
N ARG A 73 2.28 9.58 46.60
CA ARG A 73 1.66 10.17 45.40
C ARG A 73 2.57 9.91 44.20
N LYS A 74 2.07 9.18 43.18
CA LYS A 74 2.79 8.98 41.91
C LYS A 74 3.20 10.34 41.32
N ALA A 75 4.47 10.49 40.96
CA ALA A 75 4.95 11.66 40.23
C ALA A 75 4.23 11.74 38.87
N GLN A 76 3.66 12.92 38.59
CA GLN A 76 3.02 13.23 37.33
C GLN A 76 4.14 13.55 36.30
N PRO A 77 4.22 12.85 35.15
CA PRO A 77 5.17 13.21 34.11
C PRO A 77 4.89 14.64 33.62
N ALA A 78 5.92 15.48 33.58
CA ALA A 78 5.81 16.86 33.11
C ALA A 78 5.42 16.92 31.63
N ASP A 79 4.84 18.04 31.21
CA ASP A 79 4.28 18.26 29.88
C ASP A 79 5.29 17.94 28.76
N ARG A 80 5.01 16.84 28.04
CA ARG A 80 5.66 16.55 26.77
C ARG A 80 4.98 17.43 25.72
N PRO A 81 5.70 18.35 25.05
CA PRO A 81 5.06 19.28 24.12
C PRO A 81 4.37 18.51 22.99
N GLU A 82 3.08 18.75 22.81
CA GLU A 82 2.31 18.17 21.71
C GLU A 82 2.69 18.84 20.39
N THR A 83 3.72 18.33 19.70
CA THR A 83 3.94 18.62 18.27
C THR A 83 2.92 17.88 17.39
N ARG A 84 1.65 17.84 17.82
CA ARG A 84 0.50 17.48 16.99
C ARG A 84 0.27 18.61 16.01
N SER A 85 0.89 18.55 14.84
CA SER A 85 0.65 19.57 13.82
C SER A 85 -0.81 19.47 13.36
N ASN A 86 -1.63 20.47 13.69
CA ASN A 86 -2.99 20.65 13.17
C ASN A 86 -3.01 21.06 11.69
N ALA A 87 -2.17 20.43 10.87
CA ALA A 87 -2.35 20.39 9.43
C ALA A 87 -3.67 19.67 9.16
N LYS A 88 -4.46 20.18 8.21
CA LYS A 88 -5.63 19.44 7.74
C LYS A 88 -5.15 18.13 7.08
N PRO A 89 -5.90 17.03 7.21
CA PRO A 89 -5.58 15.81 6.48
C PRO A 89 -5.60 16.05 4.97
N GLY A 90 -4.60 15.53 4.25
CA GLY A 90 -4.57 15.61 2.80
C GLY A 90 -5.68 14.78 2.15
N THR A 91 -6.14 15.19 0.97
CA THR A 91 -7.16 14.47 0.19
C THR A 91 -6.53 13.53 -0.85
N VAL A 92 -7.32 12.62 -1.42
CA VAL A 92 -6.90 11.77 -2.54
C VAL A 92 -7.84 12.09 -3.71
N ASP A 93 -7.52 13.17 -4.40
CA ASP A 93 -8.36 13.74 -5.47
C ASP A 93 -8.36 12.87 -6.73
N GLU A 94 -7.24 12.19 -7.01
CA GLU A 94 -7.08 11.24 -8.11
C GLU A 94 -6.69 9.87 -7.56
N VAL A 95 -7.63 8.93 -7.65
CA VAL A 95 -7.42 7.51 -7.34
C VAL A 95 -6.51 6.88 -8.40
N TRP A 96 -5.57 6.04 -7.97
CA TRP A 96 -4.74 5.27 -8.90
C TRP A 96 -5.61 4.43 -9.85
N SER A 97 -5.35 4.51 -11.15
CA SER A 97 -5.98 3.65 -12.16
C SER A 97 -4.98 3.23 -13.23
N ARG A 98 -5.17 2.04 -13.80
CA ARG A 98 -4.37 1.55 -14.93
C ARG A 98 -4.38 2.52 -16.12
N TRP A 99 -5.47 3.27 -16.33
CA TRP A 99 -5.55 4.24 -17.42
C TRP A 99 -4.76 5.53 -17.14
N ALA A 100 -4.74 6.01 -15.90
CA ALA A 100 -3.89 7.14 -15.51
C ALA A 100 -2.39 6.80 -15.66
N GLU A 101 -2.01 5.55 -15.33
CA GLU A 101 -0.65 5.05 -15.53
C GLU A 101 -0.34 4.85 -17.03
N TRP A 102 -1.12 4.05 -17.76
CA TRP A 102 -0.78 3.60 -19.12
C TRP A 102 -1.24 4.50 -20.27
N GLY A 103 -2.32 5.27 -20.12
CA GLY A 103 -3.03 5.93 -21.24
C GLY A 103 -2.10 6.73 -22.17
N PRO A 104 -1.28 7.66 -21.64
CA PRO A 104 -0.27 8.38 -22.42
C PRO A 104 0.79 7.52 -23.12
N ASP A 105 1.18 6.36 -22.56
CA ASP A 105 2.13 5.44 -23.20
C ASP A 105 1.46 4.56 -24.26
N VAL A 106 0.20 4.18 -24.07
CA VAL A 106 -0.65 3.58 -25.11
C VAL A 106 -0.86 4.56 -26.27
N ILE A 107 -1.13 5.83 -25.99
CA ILE A 107 -1.26 6.89 -27.01
C ILE A 107 0.06 7.05 -27.79
N ARG A 108 1.22 7.10 -27.10
CA ARG A 108 2.55 7.11 -27.75
C ARG A 108 2.75 5.91 -28.66
N LEU A 109 2.40 4.71 -28.19
CA LEU A 109 2.54 3.46 -28.95
C LEU A 109 1.68 3.48 -30.21
N VAL A 110 0.41 3.87 -30.10
CA VAL A 110 -0.52 4.01 -31.25
C VAL A 110 -0.01 5.03 -32.26
N VAL A 111 0.47 6.20 -31.81
CA VAL A 111 1.03 7.24 -32.70
C VAL A 111 2.28 6.76 -33.42
N VAL A 112 3.23 6.14 -32.70
CA VAL A 112 4.47 5.61 -33.31
C VAL A 112 4.16 4.46 -34.28
N ALA A 113 3.25 3.55 -33.92
CA ALA A 113 2.82 2.47 -34.81
C ALA A 113 2.13 3.01 -36.07
N GLY A 114 1.27 4.03 -35.95
CA GLY A 114 0.63 4.70 -37.09
C GLY A 114 1.65 5.34 -38.04
N VAL A 115 2.64 6.06 -37.51
CA VAL A 115 3.73 6.66 -38.31
C VAL A 115 4.56 5.58 -39.00
N LEU A 116 4.92 4.49 -38.30
CA LEU A 116 5.67 3.38 -38.89
C LEU A 116 4.87 2.67 -40.00
N LEU A 117 3.57 2.48 -39.83
CA LEU A 117 2.70 1.89 -40.87
C LEU A 117 2.59 2.79 -42.11
N VAL A 118 2.50 4.11 -41.96
CA VAL A 118 2.49 5.05 -43.09
C VAL A 118 3.83 5.04 -43.83
N LEU A 119 4.97 5.05 -43.11
CA LEU A 119 6.30 4.98 -43.71
C LEU A 119 6.55 3.63 -44.41
N LEU A 120 6.07 2.52 -43.83
CA LEU A 120 6.14 1.19 -44.42
C LEU A 120 5.29 1.10 -45.70
N TYR A 121 4.06 1.63 -45.67
CA TYR A 121 3.19 1.72 -46.84
C TYR A 121 3.86 2.50 -47.98
N LEU A 122 4.32 3.73 -47.72
CA LEU A 122 4.94 4.59 -48.74
C LEU A 122 6.21 3.97 -49.35
N THR A 123 7.04 3.30 -48.54
CA THR A 123 8.25 2.62 -49.04
C THR A 123 7.94 1.33 -49.80
N LEU A 124 6.88 0.58 -49.44
CA LEU A 124 6.42 -0.58 -50.22
C LEU A 124 5.80 -0.16 -51.56
N THR A 125 4.96 0.87 -51.59
CA THR A 125 4.40 1.43 -52.84
C THR A 125 5.49 1.98 -53.76
N SER A 126 6.57 2.52 -53.19
CA SER A 126 7.76 2.98 -53.94
C SER A 126 8.75 1.86 -54.28
N LEU A 127 8.40 0.58 -54.04
CA LEU A 127 9.23 -0.62 -54.26
C LEU A 127 10.60 -0.59 -53.54
N MET A 128 10.74 0.22 -52.49
CA MET A 128 11.97 0.40 -51.72
C MET A 128 12.14 -0.71 -50.66
N PHE A 129 12.12 -1.98 -51.09
CA PHE A 129 12.07 -3.15 -50.20
C PHE A 129 13.16 -3.18 -49.11
N LYS A 130 14.38 -2.70 -49.42
CA LYS A 130 15.46 -2.57 -48.41
C LYS A 130 15.10 -1.59 -47.29
N THR A 131 14.52 -0.44 -47.64
CA THR A 131 14.07 0.58 -46.67
C THR A 131 12.86 0.10 -45.89
N ALA A 132 11.89 -0.53 -46.56
CA ALA A 132 10.73 -1.15 -45.92
C ALA A 132 11.14 -2.21 -44.88
N PHE A 133 12.13 -3.07 -45.19
CA PHE A 133 12.68 -4.03 -44.25
C PHE A 133 13.36 -3.36 -43.03
N LEU A 134 14.15 -2.31 -43.25
CA LEU A 134 14.77 -1.55 -42.15
C LEU A 134 13.74 -0.84 -41.27
N ILE A 135 12.67 -0.29 -41.85
CA ILE A 135 11.53 0.29 -41.10
C ILE A 135 10.81 -0.78 -40.29
N LEU A 136 10.57 -1.97 -40.87
CA LEU A 136 9.90 -3.08 -40.18
C LEU A 136 10.72 -3.59 -38.98
N VAL A 137 12.01 -3.84 -39.17
CA VAL A 137 12.88 -4.37 -38.10
C VAL A 137 13.18 -3.30 -37.06
N GLY A 138 13.64 -2.11 -37.47
CA GLY A 138 13.97 -1.01 -36.56
C GLY A 138 12.74 -0.46 -35.83
N GLY A 139 11.61 -0.33 -36.53
CA GLY A 139 10.32 0.06 -35.96
C GLY A 139 9.75 -1.00 -35.02
N GLY A 140 9.86 -2.29 -35.36
CA GLY A 140 9.47 -3.39 -34.48
C GLY A 140 10.26 -3.42 -33.17
N ILE A 141 11.59 -3.25 -33.24
CA ILE A 141 12.45 -3.10 -32.05
C ILE A 141 12.06 -1.85 -31.26
N GLY A 142 11.83 -0.72 -31.93
CA GLY A 142 11.39 0.53 -31.30
C GLY A 142 10.06 0.41 -30.55
N LEU A 143 9.06 -0.24 -31.14
CA LEU A 143 7.77 -0.52 -30.50
C LEU A 143 7.91 -1.51 -29.34
N LEU A 144 8.75 -2.53 -29.47
CA LEU A 144 9.02 -3.49 -28.38
C LEU A 144 9.64 -2.77 -27.18
N LEU A 145 10.64 -1.91 -27.40
CA LEU A 145 11.25 -1.09 -26.35
C LEU A 145 10.26 -0.08 -25.75
N LEU A 146 9.40 0.54 -26.57
CA LEU A 146 8.37 1.47 -26.10
C LEU A 146 7.24 0.77 -25.30
N SER A 147 7.00 -0.52 -25.56
CA SER A 147 6.01 -1.33 -24.82
C SER A 147 6.51 -1.90 -23.50
N TYR A 148 7.83 -1.88 -23.25
CA TYR A 148 8.44 -2.39 -22.01
C TYR A 148 7.79 -1.84 -20.71
N PRO A 149 7.48 -0.52 -20.57
CA PRO A 149 6.79 0.02 -19.39
C PRO A 149 5.40 -0.58 -19.14
N LEU A 150 4.68 -1.00 -20.18
CA LEU A 150 3.34 -1.59 -20.04
C LEU A 150 3.44 -3.00 -19.44
N PHE A 151 4.38 -3.83 -19.92
CA PHE A 151 4.56 -5.19 -19.42
C PHE A 151 4.96 -5.23 -17.94
N ILE A 152 5.89 -4.36 -17.53
CA ILE A 152 6.41 -4.31 -16.15
C ILE A 152 5.48 -3.62 -15.14
N THR A 153 4.33 -3.10 -15.58
CA THR A 153 3.32 -2.45 -14.72
C THR A 153 1.96 -3.16 -14.72
N MET A 154 1.86 -4.36 -15.34
CA MET A 154 0.63 -5.18 -15.32
C MET A 154 0.17 -5.56 -13.90
N GLU A 155 1.10 -5.68 -12.96
CA GLU A 155 0.84 -5.93 -11.54
C GLU A 155 0.18 -4.73 -10.85
N ARG A 156 -1.08 -4.91 -10.42
CA ARG A 156 -1.83 -3.93 -9.64
C ARG A 156 -1.16 -3.73 -8.26
N PRO A 157 -0.87 -2.49 -7.81
CA PRO A 157 -0.33 -2.24 -6.47
C PRO A 157 -1.36 -2.60 -5.38
N ILE A 158 -1.02 -3.54 -4.49
CA ILE A 158 -1.93 -4.11 -3.46
C ILE A 158 -1.71 -3.38 -2.12
N ARG A 159 -2.11 -2.11 -2.08
CA ARG A 159 -1.78 -1.16 -0.99
C ARG A 159 -2.77 -1.19 0.17
N ILE A 160 -3.14 -2.40 0.60
CA ILE A 160 -4.12 -2.64 1.68
C ILE A 160 -3.53 -2.28 3.07
N THR A 161 -2.25 -2.57 3.28
CA THR A 161 -1.50 -2.17 4.47
C THR A 161 -0.63 -0.92 4.18
N PRO A 162 -0.38 -0.05 5.18
CA PRO A 162 0.48 1.11 4.98
C PRO A 162 1.95 0.72 4.73
N GLU A 163 2.38 -0.44 5.25
CA GLU A 163 3.69 -1.03 4.95
C GLU A 163 3.80 -1.39 3.46
N GLN A 164 2.79 -2.05 2.89
CA GLN A 164 2.82 -2.41 1.48
C GLN A 164 2.73 -1.18 0.58
N ALA A 165 2.04 -0.12 0.99
CA ALA A 165 2.07 1.16 0.27
C ALA A 165 3.47 1.80 0.25
N ALA A 166 4.20 1.77 1.37
CA ALA A 166 5.60 2.22 1.40
C ALA A 166 6.51 1.32 0.53
N LYS A 167 6.34 -0.01 0.60
CA LYS A 167 7.09 -0.96 -0.23
C LYS A 167 6.83 -0.75 -1.73
N ASP A 168 5.57 -0.67 -2.15
CA ASP A 168 5.17 -0.40 -3.54
C ASP A 168 5.72 0.94 -4.05
N TYR A 169 5.79 1.96 -3.19
CA TYR A 169 6.34 3.28 -3.53
C TYR A 169 7.85 3.24 -3.80
N TYR A 170 8.64 2.66 -2.92
CA TYR A 170 10.10 2.62 -3.10
C TYR A 170 10.56 1.51 -4.06
N ALA A 171 9.84 0.39 -4.16
CA ALA A 171 10.14 -0.66 -5.14
C ALA A 171 10.05 -0.17 -6.60
N ALA A 172 9.20 0.82 -6.87
CA ALA A 172 9.11 1.49 -8.18
C ALA A 172 10.45 2.12 -8.64
N LEU A 173 11.36 2.45 -7.72
CA LEU A 173 12.71 2.94 -8.02
C LEU A 173 13.73 1.82 -8.33
N SER A 174 13.43 0.58 -7.94
CA SER A 174 14.35 -0.58 -8.04
C SER A 174 14.44 -1.21 -9.43
N HIS A 175 13.68 -0.69 -10.40
CA HIS A 175 13.71 -1.12 -11.80
C HIS A 175 14.83 -0.43 -12.58
N SER A 176 15.36 -1.08 -13.62
CA SER A 176 16.39 -0.51 -14.51
C SER A 176 15.91 0.75 -15.26
N VAL A 177 14.60 0.91 -15.40
CA VAL A 177 13.92 2.16 -15.75
C VAL A 177 12.93 2.46 -14.61
N PRO A 178 13.19 3.47 -13.75
CA PRO A 178 12.35 3.78 -12.59
C PRO A 178 10.92 4.17 -12.94
N HIS A 179 9.92 3.61 -12.26
CA HIS A 179 8.49 3.88 -12.50
C HIS A 179 8.02 5.14 -11.78
N ILE A 180 8.67 6.29 -12.04
CA ILE A 180 8.38 7.57 -11.34
C ILE A 180 6.92 8.02 -11.56
N ARG A 181 6.32 7.65 -12.70
CA ARG A 181 4.87 7.83 -12.92
C ARG A 181 3.99 7.02 -11.95
N ARG A 182 4.33 5.77 -11.66
CA ARG A 182 3.62 4.96 -10.67
C ARG A 182 3.71 5.64 -9.32
N MET A 183 4.91 6.01 -8.88
CA MET A 183 5.16 6.75 -7.63
C MET A 183 4.27 8.00 -7.49
N TRP A 184 4.21 8.84 -8.53
CA TRP A 184 3.35 10.03 -8.55
C TRP A 184 1.87 9.72 -8.31
N LEU A 185 1.37 8.62 -8.88
CA LEU A 185 0.00 8.15 -8.68
C LEU A 185 -0.23 7.44 -7.32
N LEU A 186 0.82 7.15 -6.56
CA LEU A 186 0.73 6.63 -5.18
C LEU A 186 0.77 7.76 -4.12
N LEU A 187 0.87 9.03 -4.54
CA LEU A 187 0.85 10.21 -3.67
C LEU A 187 -0.54 10.82 -3.56
N SER A 188 -0.86 11.35 -2.37
CA SER A 188 -2.06 12.18 -2.11
C SER A 188 -1.98 13.54 -2.83
N SER A 189 -3.02 14.37 -2.74
CA SER A 189 -3.00 15.76 -3.21
C SER A 189 -1.77 16.50 -2.68
N ASP A 190 -1.57 16.40 -1.38
CA ASP A 190 -0.54 17.10 -0.63
C ASP A 190 0.85 16.54 -0.99
N GLY A 191 0.99 15.21 -1.05
CA GLY A 191 2.25 14.54 -1.39
C GLY A 191 2.75 14.83 -2.82
N ARG A 192 1.86 15.22 -3.74
CA ARG A 192 2.20 15.70 -5.09
C ARG A 192 2.69 17.16 -5.12
N SER A 193 2.60 17.87 -3.99
CA SER A 193 3.05 19.25 -3.84
C SER A 193 4.16 19.37 -2.79
N SER A 194 5.35 19.81 -3.19
CA SER A 194 6.51 19.92 -2.31
C SER A 194 7.36 21.13 -2.68
N ARG A 195 8.25 21.56 -1.78
CA ARG A 195 9.28 22.59 -2.02
C ARG A 195 10.22 22.30 -3.21
N PHE A 196 10.14 21.10 -3.79
CA PHE A 196 10.94 20.66 -4.93
C PHE A 196 10.13 20.39 -6.21
N PHE A 197 8.80 20.29 -6.14
CA PHE A 197 7.94 19.96 -7.28
C PHE A 197 6.46 20.30 -7.02
N HIS A 198 5.79 20.79 -8.06
CA HIS A 198 4.34 20.96 -8.12
C HIS A 198 3.72 20.29 -9.37
N SER A 199 4.55 19.78 -10.28
CA SER A 199 4.11 19.01 -11.46
C SER A 199 4.82 17.66 -11.59
N PHE A 200 4.19 16.74 -12.33
CA PHE A 200 4.80 15.43 -12.65
C PHE A 200 6.16 15.58 -13.37
N ASN A 201 6.35 16.64 -14.18
CA ASN A 201 7.62 16.86 -14.88
C ASN A 201 8.74 17.25 -13.89
N GLU A 202 8.46 18.13 -12.93
CA GLU A 202 9.41 18.48 -11.87
C GLU A 202 9.71 17.28 -10.96
N PHE A 203 8.68 16.51 -10.58
CA PHE A 203 8.82 15.27 -9.80
C PHE A 203 9.68 14.23 -10.52
N ASN A 204 9.50 14.10 -11.84
CA ASN A 204 10.33 13.24 -12.68
C ASN A 204 11.78 13.73 -12.73
N THR A 205 12.03 15.03 -12.91
CA THR A 205 13.38 15.60 -12.87
C THR A 205 14.03 15.36 -11.50
N TYR A 206 13.34 15.70 -10.41
CA TYR A 206 13.78 15.52 -9.03
C TYR A 206 14.22 14.08 -8.74
N TRP A 207 13.39 13.08 -9.08
CA TRP A 207 13.73 11.68 -8.82
C TRP A 207 14.87 11.16 -9.71
N ASN A 208 14.97 11.61 -10.96
CA ASN A 208 16.12 11.28 -11.81
C ASN A 208 17.43 11.89 -11.27
N GLU A 209 17.41 13.15 -10.82
CA GLU A 209 18.56 13.81 -10.19
C GLU A 209 18.97 13.11 -8.88
N LYS A 210 17.99 12.80 -8.02
CA LYS A 210 18.24 12.05 -6.77
C LYS A 210 18.85 10.67 -7.05
N LEU A 211 18.29 9.90 -7.99
CA LEU A 211 18.86 8.61 -8.38
C LEU A 211 20.28 8.72 -8.93
N ASN A 212 20.57 9.73 -9.74
CA ASN A 212 21.91 9.99 -10.25
C ASN A 212 22.89 10.38 -9.13
N SER A 213 22.43 11.10 -8.10
CA SER A 213 23.24 11.45 -6.91
C SER A 213 23.46 10.27 -5.94
N LEU A 214 22.59 9.25 -5.98
CA LEU A 214 22.71 8.05 -5.15
C LEU A 214 23.63 7.00 -5.78
N LYS A 215 23.66 6.89 -7.12
CA LYS A 215 24.57 5.99 -7.86
C LYS A 215 26.04 6.36 -7.62
N PRO A 216 26.96 5.39 -7.50
CA PRO A 216 28.39 5.67 -7.39
C PRO A 216 28.96 6.16 -8.73
N ALA A 217 30.03 6.95 -8.69
CA ALA A 217 30.74 7.43 -9.89
C ALA A 217 31.38 6.31 -10.76
N LYS A 218 31.36 5.06 -10.29
CA LYS A 218 31.81 3.86 -11.03
C LYS A 218 30.65 2.98 -11.53
N GLY A 219 29.41 3.30 -11.18
CA GLY A 219 28.23 2.53 -11.54
C GLY A 219 27.81 2.81 -12.98
N GLY A 220 27.73 1.77 -13.81
CA GLY A 220 27.19 1.90 -15.16
C GLY A 220 25.74 2.41 -15.15
N ARG A 221 25.35 3.18 -16.18
CA ARG A 221 24.00 3.80 -16.30
C ARG A 221 22.85 2.82 -16.01
N PHE A 222 23.01 1.57 -16.43
CA PHE A 222 22.02 0.49 -16.34
C PHE A 222 22.02 -0.29 -15.02
N ASN A 223 22.93 -0.03 -14.07
CA ASN A 223 22.90 -0.65 -12.75
C ASN A 223 21.77 -0.02 -11.91
N PRO A 224 20.73 -0.77 -11.49
CA PRO A 224 19.68 -0.24 -10.64
C PRO A 224 20.11 -0.23 -9.17
N LEU A 225 19.63 0.76 -8.44
CA LEU A 225 19.72 0.78 -6.98
C LEU A 225 18.56 -0.05 -6.42
N LEU A 226 18.83 -0.94 -5.47
CA LEU A 226 17.80 -1.68 -4.76
C LEU A 226 17.33 -0.86 -3.55
N PHE A 227 16.06 -0.46 -3.56
CA PHE A 227 15.39 0.19 -2.43
C PHE A 227 14.60 -0.84 -1.64
N SER A 228 14.79 -0.86 -0.31
CA SER A 228 14.12 -1.78 0.61
C SER A 228 13.61 -1.04 1.85
N VAL A 229 12.41 -1.39 2.32
CA VAL A 229 11.77 -0.81 3.51
C VAL A 229 11.92 -1.79 4.68
N GLN A 230 12.60 -1.34 5.74
CA GLN A 230 12.93 -2.10 6.94
C GLN A 230 12.42 -1.39 8.21
N ASP A 231 12.39 -2.09 9.34
CA ASP A 231 11.96 -1.56 10.66
C ASP A 231 10.59 -0.87 10.70
N PHE A 232 9.66 -1.25 9.80
CA PHE A 232 8.39 -0.56 9.65
C PHE A 232 7.54 -0.58 10.93
N LYS A 233 7.24 0.62 11.43
CA LYS A 233 6.49 0.88 12.66
C LYS A 233 5.41 1.91 12.36
N SER A 234 4.16 1.51 12.55
CA SER A 234 3.00 2.39 12.44
C SER A 234 2.16 2.33 13.71
N GLU A 235 1.27 3.31 13.88
CA GLU A 235 0.13 3.14 14.77
C GLU A 235 -0.83 2.06 14.24
N LYS A 236 -1.83 1.64 15.03
CA LYS A 236 -2.80 0.63 14.60
C LYS A 236 -3.75 1.23 13.56
N SER A 237 -3.60 0.80 12.31
CA SER A 237 -4.37 1.27 11.13
C SER A 237 -5.87 0.91 11.10
N ALA A 238 -6.39 0.30 12.17
CA ALA A 238 -7.79 -0.12 12.26
C ALA A 238 -8.73 1.08 12.44
N GLY A 239 -9.54 1.37 11.42
CA GLY A 239 -10.51 2.48 11.42
C GLY A 239 -9.94 3.86 11.11
N LEU A 240 -8.62 4.04 11.07
CA LEU A 240 -7.98 5.32 10.74
C LEU A 240 -7.99 5.61 9.24
N THR A 241 -8.19 6.88 8.88
CA THR A 241 -8.00 7.44 7.53
C THR A 241 -6.65 8.11 7.34
N HIS A 242 -5.96 8.48 8.43
CA HIS A 242 -4.63 9.08 8.44
C HIS A 242 -3.76 8.37 9.46
N LEU A 243 -2.48 8.18 9.14
CA LEU A 243 -1.55 7.44 9.98
C LEU A 243 -0.12 7.93 9.76
N GLU A 244 0.65 8.06 10.83
CA GLU A 244 2.10 8.28 10.75
C GLU A 244 2.83 6.92 10.79
N ALA A 245 3.76 6.73 9.86
CA ALA A 245 4.62 5.56 9.77
C ALA A 245 6.10 5.95 9.82
N LYS A 246 6.90 5.11 10.47
CA LYS A 246 8.35 5.26 10.62
C LYS A 246 9.05 4.00 10.17
N PHE A 247 10.07 4.12 9.33
CA PHE A 247 10.83 2.99 8.79
C PHE A 247 12.23 3.39 8.38
N THR A 248 13.11 2.41 8.21
CA THR A 248 14.43 2.57 7.62
C THR A 248 14.33 2.26 6.13
N LEU A 249 14.60 3.24 5.27
CA LEU A 249 14.79 3.02 3.83
C LEU A 249 16.26 2.65 3.60
N GLN A 250 16.53 1.42 3.17
CA GLN A 250 17.87 0.98 2.78
C GLN A 250 18.02 1.08 1.26
N VAL A 251 19.14 1.65 0.80
CA VAL A 251 19.51 1.78 -0.62
C VAL A 251 20.83 1.06 -0.86
N GLN A 252 20.79 0.00 -1.66
CA GLN A 252 21.95 -0.82 -2.07
C GLN A 252 22.19 -0.74 -3.57
N GLU A 253 23.37 -1.16 -4.02
CA GLU A 253 23.62 -1.48 -5.43
C GLU A 253 23.23 -2.94 -5.70
N ARG A 254 22.47 -3.21 -6.77
CA ARG A 254 21.92 -4.55 -7.03
C ARG A 254 23.00 -5.64 -7.18
N ASP A 255 24.18 -5.27 -7.68
CA ASP A 255 25.31 -6.18 -7.87
C ASP A 255 26.16 -6.37 -6.60
N GLN A 256 25.89 -5.62 -5.52
CA GLN A 256 26.62 -5.70 -4.24
C GLN A 256 25.65 -5.76 -3.03
N PRO A 257 24.77 -6.77 -2.93
CA PRO A 257 23.81 -6.89 -1.82
C PRO A 257 24.48 -7.10 -0.44
N THR A 258 25.73 -7.57 -0.42
CA THR A 258 26.55 -7.72 0.80
C THR A 258 27.20 -6.41 1.26
N SER A 259 27.09 -5.32 0.49
CA SER A 259 27.59 -4.01 0.91
C SER A 259 26.67 -3.36 1.95
N PRO A 260 27.20 -2.60 2.92
CA PRO A 260 26.39 -1.83 3.85
C PRO A 260 25.68 -0.68 3.10
N GLY A 261 24.48 -0.97 2.62
CA GLY A 261 23.65 -0.01 1.89
C GLY A 261 23.33 1.23 2.71
N ARG A 262 23.21 2.39 2.05
CA ARG A 262 22.90 3.67 2.69
C ARG A 262 21.51 3.59 3.33
N THR A 263 21.42 3.83 4.63
CA THR A 263 20.16 3.82 5.39
C THR A 263 19.66 5.24 5.64
N PHE A 264 18.37 5.45 5.41
CA PHE A 264 17.70 6.74 5.61
C PHE A 264 16.52 6.53 6.56
N PRO A 265 16.49 7.18 7.74
CA PRO A 265 15.34 7.10 8.64
C PRO A 265 14.19 7.95 8.08
N VAL A 266 13.07 7.31 7.78
CA VAL A 266 11.89 7.96 7.20
C VAL A 266 10.80 8.09 8.25
N THR A 267 10.13 9.25 8.27
CA THR A 267 8.84 9.45 8.93
C THR A 267 7.91 10.04 7.89
N VAL A 268 6.86 9.31 7.53
CA VAL A 268 5.90 9.71 6.48
C VAL A 268 4.49 9.55 7.01
N ARG A 269 3.58 10.40 6.53
CA ARG A 269 2.15 10.24 6.75
C ARG A 269 1.51 9.54 5.57
N LEU A 270 0.53 8.70 5.85
CA LEU A 270 -0.27 8.04 4.84
C LEU A 270 -1.75 8.41 5.00
N VAL A 271 -2.39 8.69 3.86
CA VAL A 271 -3.83 8.90 3.72
C VAL A 271 -4.46 7.64 3.15
N LYS A 272 -5.65 7.29 3.64
CA LYS A 272 -6.48 6.25 3.03
C LYS A 272 -7.41 6.86 1.98
N GLY A 273 -7.23 6.48 0.72
CA GLY A 273 -8.06 6.94 -0.40
C GLY A 273 -9.48 6.36 -0.36
N PRO A 274 -10.40 6.89 -1.20
CA PRO A 274 -11.77 6.39 -1.30
C PRO A 274 -11.84 4.95 -1.87
N ASP A 275 -10.79 4.49 -2.55
CA ASP A 275 -10.54 3.10 -2.95
C ASP A 275 -10.13 2.17 -1.78
N LYS A 276 -10.04 2.71 -0.55
CA LYS A 276 -9.57 2.06 0.68
C LYS A 276 -8.07 1.71 0.69
N MET A 277 -7.29 2.18 -0.27
CA MET A 277 -5.83 1.96 -0.35
C MET A 277 -5.06 3.09 0.34
N TRP A 278 -3.81 2.83 0.73
CA TRP A 278 -2.94 3.86 1.32
C TRP A 278 -2.10 4.60 0.26
N TYR A 279 -2.02 5.92 0.43
CA TYR A 279 -1.26 6.89 -0.38
C TYR A 279 -0.33 7.69 0.54
N LEU A 280 0.83 8.14 0.06
CA LEU A 280 1.81 8.88 0.85
C LEU A 280 1.57 10.40 0.77
N GLU A 281 1.73 11.12 1.89
CA GLU A 281 1.72 12.61 1.95
C GLU A 281 3.11 13.24 1.70
N ASP A 282 4.17 12.45 1.50
CA ASP A 282 5.48 12.96 1.12
C ASP A 282 6.05 12.14 -0.05
N GLY A 283 6.34 12.83 -1.16
CA GLY A 283 6.95 12.26 -2.35
C GLY A 283 8.46 12.45 -2.45
N THR A 284 9.11 13.04 -1.44
CA THR A 284 10.53 13.38 -1.47
C THR A 284 11.46 12.23 -1.05
N MET A 285 12.74 12.33 -1.41
CA MET A 285 13.77 11.45 -0.88
C MET A 285 14.13 11.90 0.55
N PRO A 286 14.09 11.01 1.57
CA PRO A 286 14.47 11.36 2.94
C PRO A 286 15.90 11.90 3.00
N GLU A 287 16.10 12.95 3.79
CA GLU A 287 17.42 13.52 4.02
C GLU A 287 18.27 12.57 4.89
N ALA A 288 19.51 12.31 4.47
CA ALA A 288 20.46 11.61 5.32
C ALA A 288 20.81 12.49 6.52
N ARG A 289 20.79 11.93 7.73
CA ARG A 289 21.42 12.58 8.88
C ARG A 289 22.93 12.58 8.66
N ALA A 290 23.52 13.78 8.75
CA ALA A 290 24.95 13.97 8.97
C ALA A 290 25.31 13.68 10.44
#